data_AF-A0A7M7PAU4-F1
#
_entry.id   AF-A0A7M7PAU4-F1
#
_cell.length_a   1.000
_cell.length_b   1.000
_cell.length_c   1.000
_cell.angle_alpha   90.00
_cell.angle_beta   90.00
_cell.angle_gamma   90.00
#
_symmetry.space_group_name_H-M   'P 1'
#
loop_
_entity.id
_entity.type
_entity.pdbx_description
1 polymer ?
#
loop_
_entity_poly.entity_id
_entity_poly.type
_entity_poly.pdbx_seq_one_letter_code
_entity_poly.pdbx_strand_id
1 'polypeptide(L)'
;MESDKTIATNNNPSPARRSWRSRLIVEPLTVTFMLAYGLLVTIRVEYLNKRLSEEANFTQPSTNTSVVCSLNTSSEEYDRYLEVQTQTSYWTLYLAVAQSIPALFSANFLGALSDARGRRIAMLFPIVGFGIYSIVYALVAQFHWSLYFLFAGAIPLGLCGDFLTLVACSFAYVADTTTSKQRTYRMVILECLTTLGAGAGQVLVGFMIEAIGYPPVYYAILCIMVLCALYVYLLPESHPSVTGKVPGEQPADIVPSPRSDFNMAKFFRSLADLFRPDPKGRCWKMISYNYILFQSILMIVSFLSTNVLFAEGEPFCWSAALIGIFNGLTFIFAGLGLVVGGYVLRLFFSDHCTMQISMLSFVACLVMTAYSKTNVVLFCGE
;
A
#
# COMPACT_ATOMS: atom_id res chain seq x y z
N MET A 1 -0.91 9.16 79.37
CA MET A 1 0.37 8.85 78.70
C MET A 1 0.20 7.42 78.23
N GLU A 2 0.05 7.11 76.95
CA GLU A 2 0.89 7.53 75.82
C GLU A 2 0.09 7.32 74.52
N SER A 3 0.11 8.31 73.63
CA SER A 3 -0.61 8.30 72.36
C SER A 3 0.26 7.64 71.29
N ASP A 4 -0.19 6.55 70.70
CA ASP A 4 0.48 5.98 69.53
C ASP A 4 -0.13 6.59 68.26
N LYS A 5 0.61 7.50 67.63
CA LYS A 5 0.24 8.15 66.37
C LYS A 5 0.58 7.21 65.21
N THR A 6 -0.41 6.51 64.68
CA THR A 6 -0.28 5.82 63.39
C THR A 6 -0.27 6.86 62.27
N ILE A 7 0.92 7.10 61.71
CA ILE A 7 1.13 7.95 60.53
C ILE A 7 0.54 7.23 59.32
N ALA A 8 -0.60 7.70 58.83
CA ALA A 8 -1.14 7.30 57.54
C ALA A 8 -0.28 7.92 56.43
N THR A 9 0.67 7.16 55.88
CA THR A 9 1.39 7.55 54.65
C THR A 9 0.42 7.46 53.47
N ASN A 10 -0.12 8.62 53.09
CA ASN A 10 -0.97 8.80 51.93
C ASN A 10 -0.10 8.72 50.65
N ASN A 11 0.21 7.50 50.21
CA ASN A 11 0.89 7.25 48.95
C ASN A 11 -0.10 7.43 47.79
N ASN A 12 -0.43 8.68 47.46
CA ASN A 12 -0.95 9.00 46.15
C ASN A 12 0.14 8.72 45.12
N PRO A 13 -0.03 7.78 44.17
CA PRO A 13 0.93 7.61 43.11
C PRO A 13 0.95 8.89 42.27
N SER A 14 2.10 9.57 42.24
CA SER A 14 2.36 10.69 41.34
C SER A 14 2.00 10.29 39.91
N PRO A 15 1.37 11.16 39.09
CA PRO A 15 1.05 10.83 37.71
C PRO A 15 2.35 10.50 36.98
N ALA A 16 2.53 9.22 36.64
CA ALA A 16 3.70 8.75 35.90
C ALA A 16 3.88 9.64 34.67
N ARG A 17 5.03 10.32 34.61
CA ARG A 17 5.40 11.24 33.53
C ARG A 17 5.29 10.48 32.21
N ARG A 18 4.17 10.63 31.49
CA ARG A 18 3.94 9.95 30.20
C ARG A 18 5.13 10.26 29.30
N SER A 19 5.93 9.24 28.99
CA SER A 19 7.04 9.34 28.04
C SER A 19 6.54 9.94 26.74
N TRP A 20 7.27 10.86 26.12
CA TRP A 20 6.90 11.50 24.86
C TRP A 20 6.56 10.48 23.76
N ARG A 21 7.17 9.29 23.81
CA ARG A 21 6.88 8.16 22.91
C ARG A 21 5.44 7.69 22.98
N SER A 22 4.75 7.83 24.12
CA SER A 22 3.34 7.44 24.25
C SER A 22 2.35 8.38 23.54
N ARG A 23 2.85 9.45 22.90
CA ARG A 23 2.04 10.38 22.07
C ARG A 23 2.22 10.12 20.57
N LEU A 24 3.14 9.23 20.18
CA LEU A 24 3.32 8.86 18.78
C LEU A 24 2.13 8.03 18.31
N ILE A 25 1.66 8.34 17.11
CA ILE A 25 0.53 7.69 16.45
C ILE A 25 1.00 7.06 15.14
N VAL A 26 0.21 6.16 14.55
CA VAL A 26 0.61 5.39 13.37
C VAL A 26 0.45 6.17 12.07
N GLU A 27 -0.42 7.18 12.05
CA GLU A 27 -0.80 7.92 10.84
C GLU A 27 0.40 8.52 10.06
N PRO A 28 1.39 9.20 10.68
CA PRO A 28 2.56 9.71 9.95
C PRO A 28 3.40 8.62 9.28
N LEU A 29 3.49 7.44 9.90
CA LEU A 29 4.19 6.29 9.32
C LEU A 29 3.49 5.83 8.06
N THR A 30 2.16 5.65 8.13
CA THR A 30 1.37 5.17 7.01
C THR A 30 1.44 6.14 5.83
N VAL A 31 1.34 7.46 6.07
CA VAL A 31 1.49 8.48 5.02
C VAL A 31 2.86 8.41 4.36
N THR A 32 3.93 8.38 5.17
CA THR A 32 5.30 8.40 4.66
C THR A 32 5.63 7.13 3.88
N PHE A 33 5.16 5.98 4.37
CA PHE A 33 5.29 4.72 3.65
C PHE A 33 4.50 4.71 2.34
N MET A 34 3.27 5.23 2.35
CA MET A 34 2.45 5.31 1.14
C MET A 34 3.00 6.27 0.11
N LEU A 35 3.64 7.35 0.53
CA LEU A 35 4.41 8.22 -0.37
C LEU A 35 5.51 7.44 -1.09
N ALA A 36 6.29 6.65 -0.36
CA ALA A 36 7.33 5.82 -0.97
C ALA A 36 6.77 4.70 -1.86
N TYR A 37 5.63 4.10 -1.48
CA TYR A 37 4.91 3.15 -2.33
C TYR A 37 4.43 3.80 -3.64
N GLY A 38 3.83 4.99 -3.57
CA GLY A 38 3.38 5.76 -4.73
C GLY A 38 4.53 6.07 -5.69
N LEU A 39 5.70 6.46 -5.17
CA LEU A 39 6.92 6.62 -5.98
C LEU A 39 7.28 5.32 -6.72
N LEU A 40 7.28 4.18 -6.01
CA LEU A 40 7.68 2.87 -6.57
C LEU A 40 6.76 2.33 -7.67
N VAL A 41 5.46 2.58 -7.57
CA VAL A 41 4.47 1.98 -8.49
C VAL A 41 4.70 2.42 -9.94
N THR A 42 5.00 3.71 -10.16
CA THR A 42 5.18 4.26 -11.53
C THR A 42 6.60 4.09 -12.02
N ILE A 43 7.61 4.43 -11.19
CA ILE A 43 9.02 4.34 -11.62
C ILE A 43 9.43 2.94 -12.05
N ARG A 44 8.90 1.87 -11.43
CA ARG A 44 9.26 0.49 -11.80
C ARG A 44 8.83 0.15 -13.23
N VAL A 45 7.68 0.64 -13.66
CA VAL A 45 7.11 0.36 -14.98
C VAL A 45 7.83 1.21 -16.03
N GLU A 46 8.00 2.50 -15.77
CA GLU A 46 8.75 3.40 -16.67
C GLU A 46 10.21 2.96 -16.84
N TYR A 47 10.87 2.53 -15.76
CA TYR A 47 12.24 2.03 -15.82
C TYR A 47 12.35 0.76 -16.67
N LEU A 48 11.42 -0.19 -16.53
CA LEU A 48 11.40 -1.40 -17.37
C LEU A 48 11.20 -1.04 -18.84
N ASN A 49 10.25 -0.16 -19.15
CA ASN A 49 10.01 0.29 -20.52
C ASN A 49 11.27 0.93 -21.12
N LYS A 50 11.90 1.83 -20.37
CA LYS A 50 13.15 2.47 -20.79
C LYS A 50 14.26 1.44 -21.02
N ARG A 51 14.50 0.50 -20.11
CA ARG A 51 15.60 -0.49 -20.26
C ARG A 51 15.38 -1.43 -21.44
N LEU A 52 14.15 -1.87 -21.66
CA LEU A 52 13.82 -2.72 -22.80
C LEU A 52 13.91 -1.94 -24.12
N SER A 53 13.58 -0.64 -24.12
CA SER A 53 13.80 0.22 -25.28
C SER A 53 15.29 0.37 -25.62
N GLU A 54 16.16 0.49 -24.61
CA GLU A 54 17.62 0.53 -24.78
C GLU A 54 18.16 -0.79 -25.37
N GLU A 55 17.68 -1.94 -24.86
CA GLU A 55 18.06 -3.28 -25.36
C GLU A 55 17.60 -3.51 -26.82
N ALA A 56 16.45 -2.93 -27.20
CA ALA A 56 15.92 -2.99 -28.56
C ALA A 56 16.55 -1.97 -29.54
N ASN A 57 17.55 -1.18 -29.10
CA ASN A 57 18.12 -0.04 -29.84
C ASN A 57 17.06 1.00 -30.29
N PHE A 58 15.94 1.08 -29.58
CA PHE A 58 14.90 2.07 -29.81
C PHE A 58 15.16 3.28 -28.91
N THR A 59 15.93 4.24 -29.41
CA THR A 59 16.29 5.44 -28.64
C THR A 59 15.15 6.47 -28.69
N GLN A 60 14.48 6.70 -27.56
CA GLN A 60 13.64 7.88 -27.39
C GLN A 60 14.56 9.12 -27.40
N PRO A 61 14.40 10.10 -28.31
CA PRO A 61 15.19 11.31 -28.26
C PRO A 61 14.82 12.16 -27.04
N SER A 62 15.82 12.81 -26.48
CA SER A 62 15.80 13.63 -25.27
C SER A 62 15.06 14.98 -25.41
N THR A 63 14.16 15.12 -26.38
CA THR A 63 13.45 16.37 -26.69
C THR A 63 11.95 16.14 -26.66
N ASN A 64 11.28 16.51 -25.56
CA ASN A 64 9.86 16.86 -25.29
C ASN A 64 8.71 16.35 -26.21
N THR A 65 8.96 15.38 -27.05
CA THR A 65 8.08 14.80 -28.06
C THR A 65 8.54 13.36 -28.14
N SER A 66 7.75 12.44 -27.59
CA SER A 66 8.05 11.03 -27.76
C SER A 66 8.04 10.73 -29.26
N VAL A 67 9.14 10.16 -29.77
CA VAL A 67 9.25 9.78 -31.20
C VAL A 67 8.08 8.91 -31.63
N VAL A 68 7.58 8.10 -30.69
CA VAL A 68 6.39 7.24 -30.82
C VAL A 68 5.20 7.96 -31.45
N CYS A 69 4.90 9.20 -31.02
CA CYS A 69 3.75 9.95 -31.52
C CYS A 69 3.90 10.50 -32.95
N SER A 70 5.09 10.38 -33.53
CA SER A 70 5.38 10.77 -34.92
C SER A 70 5.60 9.59 -35.85
N LEU A 71 5.55 8.35 -35.32
CA LEU A 71 5.75 7.15 -36.10
C LEU A 71 4.50 6.85 -36.94
N ASN A 72 4.75 6.42 -38.18
CA ASN A 72 3.69 5.85 -39.00
C ASN A 72 3.36 4.44 -38.48
N THR A 73 2.08 4.14 -38.26
CA THR A 73 1.60 2.83 -37.76
C THR A 73 1.99 1.65 -38.65
N SER A 74 2.43 1.89 -39.89
CA SER A 74 2.94 0.87 -40.81
C SER A 74 4.47 0.79 -40.89
N SER A 75 5.19 1.48 -40.00
CA SER A 75 6.66 1.47 -39.97
C SER A 75 7.19 0.31 -39.13
N GLU A 76 8.34 -0.23 -39.53
CA GLU A 76 9.07 -1.25 -38.76
C GLU A 76 9.47 -0.74 -37.36
N GLU A 77 9.62 0.58 -37.20
CA GLU A 77 9.89 1.24 -35.91
C GLU A 77 8.68 1.17 -34.96
N TYR A 78 7.46 1.26 -35.49
CA TYR A 78 6.23 1.09 -34.72
C TYR A 78 6.06 -0.36 -34.23
N ASP A 79 6.39 -1.34 -35.08
CA ASP A 79 6.37 -2.76 -34.69
C ASP A 79 7.37 -3.06 -33.56
N ARG A 80 8.58 -2.47 -33.61
CA ARG A 80 9.56 -2.57 -32.52
C ARG A 80 9.07 -1.94 -31.22
N TYR A 81 8.39 -0.80 -31.30
CA TYR A 81 7.79 -0.16 -30.14
C TYR A 81 6.72 -1.05 -29.49
N LEU A 82 5.84 -1.66 -30.29
CA LEU A 82 4.80 -2.57 -29.78
C LEU A 82 5.41 -3.80 -29.09
N GLU A 83 6.51 -4.33 -29.65
CA GLU A 83 7.26 -5.41 -29.02
C GLU A 83 7.84 -5.00 -27.67
N VAL A 84 8.46 -3.81 -27.56
CA VAL A 84 8.99 -3.28 -26.29
C VAL A 84 7.88 -3.12 -25.24
N GLN A 85 6.72 -2.59 -25.61
CA GLN A 85 5.58 -2.49 -24.69
C GLN A 85 5.07 -3.86 -24.23
N THR A 86 5.01 -4.82 -25.15
CA THR A 86 4.58 -6.20 -24.87
C THR A 86 5.56 -6.87 -23.90
N GLN A 87 6.86 -6.75 -24.16
CA GLN A 87 7.90 -7.26 -23.25
C GLN A 87 7.84 -6.59 -21.87
N THR A 88 7.63 -5.27 -21.82
CA THR A 88 7.49 -4.53 -20.55
C THR A 88 6.30 -5.03 -19.74
N SER A 89 5.19 -5.30 -20.42
CA SER A 89 3.98 -5.87 -19.79
C SER A 89 4.26 -7.27 -19.24
N TYR A 90 4.95 -8.13 -19.99
CA TYR A 90 5.33 -9.47 -19.51
C TYR A 90 6.31 -9.41 -18.33
N TRP A 91 7.33 -8.56 -18.36
CA TRP A 91 8.25 -8.38 -17.24
C TRP A 91 7.54 -7.87 -15.98
N THR A 92 6.65 -6.89 -16.13
CA THR A 92 5.82 -6.38 -15.04
C THR A 92 4.96 -7.49 -14.46
N LEU A 93 4.35 -8.33 -15.30
CA LEU A 93 3.57 -9.50 -14.88
C LEU A 93 4.44 -10.51 -14.13
N TYR A 94 5.60 -10.89 -14.66
CA TYR A 94 6.47 -11.87 -14.00
C TYR A 94 6.96 -11.39 -12.63
N LEU A 95 7.32 -10.12 -12.51
CA LEU A 95 7.70 -9.51 -11.23
C LEU A 95 6.50 -9.39 -10.28
N ALA A 96 5.30 -9.12 -10.79
CA ALA A 96 4.05 -9.12 -10.01
C ALA A 96 3.70 -10.51 -9.47
N VAL A 97 3.90 -11.56 -10.25
CA VAL A 97 3.69 -12.95 -9.81
C VAL A 97 4.74 -13.35 -8.77
N ALA A 98 6.01 -13.01 -9.00
CA ALA A 98 7.11 -13.31 -8.10
C ALA A 98 7.00 -12.64 -6.73
N GLN A 99 6.36 -11.46 -6.64
CA GLN A 99 6.06 -10.81 -5.36
C GLN A 99 4.75 -11.30 -4.74
N SER A 100 3.69 -11.52 -5.53
CA SER A 100 2.35 -11.82 -5.02
C SER A 100 2.21 -13.24 -4.46
N ILE A 101 2.86 -14.24 -5.08
CA ILE A 101 2.79 -15.63 -4.60
C ILE A 101 3.39 -15.73 -3.19
N PRO A 102 4.62 -15.24 -2.91
CA PRO A 102 5.14 -15.22 -1.55
C PRO A 102 4.30 -14.35 -0.60
N ALA A 103 3.79 -13.20 -1.05
CA ALA A 103 2.95 -12.31 -0.26
C ALA A 103 1.67 -12.98 0.26
N LEU A 104 1.07 -13.88 -0.54
CA LEU A 104 -0.11 -14.62 -0.13
C LEU A 104 0.12 -15.42 1.16
N PHE A 105 1.29 -16.04 1.32
CA PHE A 105 1.62 -16.83 2.51
C PHE A 105 2.16 -15.96 3.64
N SER A 106 3.06 -15.03 3.31
CA SER A 106 3.73 -14.19 4.30
C SER A 106 2.80 -13.17 4.95
N ALA A 107 1.86 -12.56 4.21
CA ALA A 107 0.94 -11.57 4.78
C ALA A 107 0.03 -12.20 5.85
N ASN A 108 -0.45 -13.42 5.60
CA ASN A 108 -1.22 -14.19 6.58
C ASN A 108 -0.38 -14.53 7.83
N PHE A 109 0.86 -14.97 7.62
CA PHE A 109 1.81 -15.24 8.70
C PHE A 109 2.10 -13.99 9.54
N LEU A 110 2.39 -12.86 8.88
CA LEU A 110 2.73 -11.60 9.51
C LEU A 110 1.51 -10.99 10.21
N GLY A 111 0.29 -11.20 9.70
CA GLY A 111 -0.94 -10.88 10.41
C GLY A 111 -1.06 -11.64 11.73
N ALA A 112 -0.90 -12.96 11.70
CA ALA A 112 -0.90 -13.78 12.92
C ALA A 112 0.26 -13.42 13.88
N LEU A 113 1.42 -13.07 13.32
CA LEU A 113 2.59 -12.63 14.09
C LEU A 113 2.31 -11.29 14.78
N SER A 114 1.62 -10.38 14.08
CA SER A 114 1.20 -9.09 14.60
C SER A 114 0.29 -9.22 15.81
N ASP A 115 -0.63 -10.17 15.79
CA ASP A 115 -1.54 -10.45 16.89
C ASP A 115 -0.82 -11.12 18.08
N ALA A 116 0.23 -11.90 17.82
CA ALA A 116 0.92 -12.65 18.88
C ALA A 116 2.09 -11.89 19.53
N ARG A 117 2.90 -11.19 18.72
CA ARG A 117 4.18 -10.58 19.14
C ARG A 117 4.19 -9.06 19.09
N GLY A 118 3.06 -8.44 18.74
CA GLY A 118 2.93 -7.00 18.66
C GLY A 118 2.94 -6.48 17.23
N ARG A 119 2.25 -5.35 17.03
CA ARG A 119 1.98 -4.71 15.75
C ARG A 119 3.25 -4.11 15.15
N ARG A 120 4.17 -3.64 16.00
CA ARG A 120 5.42 -3.00 15.56
C ARG A 120 6.33 -3.95 14.79
N ILE A 121 6.47 -5.20 15.24
CA ILE A 121 7.34 -6.19 14.59
C ILE A 121 6.80 -6.50 13.19
N ALA A 122 5.50 -6.70 13.07
CA ALA A 122 4.86 -6.98 11.78
C ALA A 122 4.96 -5.81 10.80
N MET A 123 4.88 -4.56 11.26
CA MET A 123 5.08 -3.36 10.41
C MET A 123 6.51 -3.21 9.88
N LEU A 124 7.51 -3.76 10.57
CA LEU A 124 8.92 -3.61 10.16
C LEU A 124 9.25 -4.47 8.92
N PHE A 125 8.65 -5.66 8.80
CA PHE A 125 8.86 -6.56 7.66
C PHE A 125 8.62 -5.89 6.31
N PRO A 126 7.43 -5.33 6.00
CA PRO A 126 7.19 -4.72 4.71
C PRO A 126 8.13 -3.54 4.43
N ILE A 127 8.48 -2.73 5.44
CA ILE A 127 9.45 -1.64 5.28
C ILE A 127 10.84 -2.17 4.86
N VAL A 128 11.30 -3.25 5.48
CA VAL A 128 12.57 -3.90 5.10
C VAL A 128 12.46 -4.50 3.69
N GLY A 129 11.35 -5.15 3.36
CA GLY A 129 11.10 -5.69 2.02
C GLY A 129 11.17 -4.62 0.93
N PHE A 130 10.53 -3.48 1.15
CA PHE A 130 10.59 -2.33 0.24
C PHE A 130 11.97 -1.68 0.18
N GLY A 131 12.71 -1.65 1.28
CA GLY A 131 14.11 -1.22 1.31
C GLY A 131 15.00 -2.10 0.44
N ILE A 132 14.91 -3.43 0.58
CA ILE A 132 15.64 -4.41 -0.25
C ILE A 132 15.24 -4.25 -1.72
N TYR A 133 13.94 -4.14 -2.01
CA TYR A 133 13.42 -3.93 -3.36
C TYR A 133 14.04 -2.67 -4.01
N SER A 134 14.06 -1.56 -3.27
CA SER A 134 14.63 -0.29 -3.74
C SER A 134 16.14 -0.37 -3.97
N ILE A 135 16.88 -1.07 -3.10
CA ILE A 135 18.32 -1.31 -3.29
C ILE A 135 18.59 -2.10 -4.56
N VAL A 136 17.85 -3.20 -4.78
CA VAL A 136 18.02 -4.05 -5.96
C VAL A 136 17.74 -3.26 -7.25
N TYR A 137 16.65 -2.50 -7.30
CA TYR A 137 16.35 -1.64 -8.45
C TYR A 137 17.43 -0.57 -8.66
N ALA A 138 17.89 0.09 -7.60
CA ALA A 138 18.96 1.09 -7.69
C ALA A 138 20.26 0.51 -8.26
N LEU A 139 20.67 -0.68 -7.80
CA LEU A 139 21.88 -1.37 -8.28
C LEU A 139 21.72 -1.79 -9.75
N VAL A 140 20.57 -2.37 -10.12
CA VAL A 140 20.29 -2.78 -11.50
C VAL A 140 20.29 -1.56 -12.43
N ALA A 141 19.73 -0.43 -11.99
CA ALA A 141 19.69 0.82 -12.75
C ALA A 141 21.05 1.50 -12.86
N GLN A 142 21.86 1.49 -11.80
CA GLN A 142 23.16 2.18 -11.79
C GLN A 142 24.25 1.40 -12.52
N PHE A 143 24.27 0.07 -12.37
CA PHE A 143 25.30 -0.78 -12.99
C PHE A 143 24.83 -1.43 -14.30
N HIS A 144 23.63 -1.09 -14.79
CA HIS A 144 23.03 -1.68 -15.97
C HIS A 144 23.04 -3.22 -15.95
N TRP A 145 22.80 -3.83 -14.77
CA TRP A 145 22.73 -5.28 -14.64
C TRP A 145 21.53 -5.84 -15.39
N SER A 146 21.55 -7.17 -15.58
CA SER A 146 20.44 -7.89 -16.18
C SER A 146 19.14 -7.73 -15.36
N LEU A 147 18.01 -7.56 -16.06
CA LEU A 147 16.68 -7.45 -15.44
C LEU A 147 16.31 -8.67 -14.58
N TYR A 148 16.93 -9.84 -14.81
CA TYR A 148 16.73 -11.02 -13.96
C TYR A 148 17.10 -10.78 -12.49
N PHE A 149 18.01 -9.84 -12.19
CA PHE A 149 18.33 -9.50 -10.79
C PHE A 149 17.15 -8.83 -10.05
N LEU A 150 16.16 -8.29 -10.76
CA LEU A 150 14.97 -7.69 -10.14
C LEU A 150 14.14 -8.73 -9.36
N PHE A 151 14.21 -10.02 -9.73
CA PHE A 151 13.58 -11.09 -8.95
C PHE A 151 14.18 -11.23 -7.55
N ALA A 152 15.46 -10.90 -7.38
CA ALA A 152 16.12 -10.90 -6.08
C ALA A 152 15.61 -9.78 -5.15
N GLY A 153 14.92 -8.77 -5.69
CA GLY A 153 14.16 -7.78 -4.91
C GLY A 153 12.70 -8.19 -4.72
N ALA A 154 12.05 -8.65 -5.79
CA ALA A 154 10.61 -8.95 -5.80
C ALA A 154 10.22 -10.08 -4.84
N ILE A 155 11.00 -11.18 -4.80
CA ILE A 155 10.69 -12.32 -3.95
C ILE A 155 10.81 -11.96 -2.45
N PRO A 156 11.90 -11.31 -1.98
CA PRO A 156 11.98 -10.85 -0.59
C PRO A 156 10.89 -9.84 -0.20
N LEU A 157 10.50 -8.93 -1.10
CA LEU A 157 9.39 -8.01 -0.85
C LEU A 157 8.09 -8.79 -0.59
N GLY A 158 7.80 -9.78 -1.44
CA GLY A 158 6.68 -10.68 -1.24
C GLY A 158 6.77 -11.44 0.08
N LEU A 159 7.92 -12.00 0.44
CA LEU A 159 8.12 -12.68 1.73
C LEU A 159 7.95 -11.76 2.95
N CYS A 160 8.07 -10.45 2.77
CA CYS A 160 7.86 -9.44 3.79
C CYS A 160 6.40 -8.94 3.89
N GLY A 161 5.47 -9.51 3.11
CA GLY A 161 4.04 -9.25 3.19
C GLY A 161 3.54 -8.04 2.40
N ASP A 162 4.42 -7.40 1.62
CA ASP A 162 4.11 -6.27 0.73
C ASP A 162 3.37 -5.11 1.44
N PHE A 163 2.85 -4.13 0.69
CA PHE A 163 2.21 -2.93 1.23
C PHE A 163 0.98 -3.25 2.09
N LEU A 164 0.23 -4.31 1.73
CA LEU A 164 -1.02 -4.69 2.39
C LEU A 164 -0.81 -5.03 3.87
N THR A 165 0.32 -5.66 4.22
CA THR A 165 0.63 -6.01 5.62
C THR A 165 0.78 -4.76 6.48
N LEU A 166 1.45 -3.72 5.98
CA LEU A 166 1.60 -2.47 6.72
C LEU A 166 0.26 -1.75 6.89
N VAL A 167 -0.56 -1.70 5.84
CA VAL A 167 -1.91 -1.12 5.89
C VAL A 167 -2.76 -1.85 6.93
N ALA A 168 -2.83 -3.17 6.85
CA ALA A 168 -3.60 -3.99 7.78
C ALA A 168 -3.13 -3.79 9.23
N CYS A 169 -1.82 -3.77 9.48
CA CYS A 169 -1.27 -3.50 10.81
C CYS A 169 -1.60 -2.07 11.28
N SER A 170 -1.63 -1.08 10.39
CA SER A 170 -1.97 0.31 10.72
C SER A 170 -3.43 0.45 11.11
N PHE A 171 -4.34 -0.19 10.38
CA PHE A 171 -5.76 -0.26 10.73
C PHE A 171 -5.99 -0.95 12.08
N ALA A 172 -5.28 -2.06 12.32
CA ALA A 172 -5.35 -2.77 13.59
C ALA A 172 -4.79 -1.91 14.75
N TYR A 173 -3.69 -1.17 14.52
CA TYR A 173 -3.14 -0.23 15.49
C TYR A 173 -4.12 0.89 15.85
N VAL A 174 -4.80 1.46 14.86
CA VAL A 174 -5.86 2.45 15.11
C VAL A 174 -7.01 1.80 15.88
N ALA A 175 -7.42 0.58 15.53
CA ALA A 175 -8.46 -0.14 16.26
C ALA A 175 -8.09 -0.35 17.74
N ASP A 176 -6.84 -0.71 18.03
CA ASP A 176 -6.32 -0.96 19.39
C ASP A 176 -6.18 0.32 20.23
N THR A 177 -5.90 1.47 19.59
CA THR A 177 -5.68 2.76 20.27
C THR A 177 -6.92 3.65 20.35
N THR A 178 -8.05 3.23 19.78
CA THR A 178 -9.28 4.03 19.72
C THR A 178 -10.44 3.41 20.50
N THR A 179 -11.30 4.28 21.01
CA THR A 179 -12.60 3.88 21.57
C THR A 179 -13.60 3.58 20.45
N SER A 180 -14.60 2.73 20.72
CA SER A 180 -15.61 2.32 19.71
C SER A 180 -16.33 3.51 19.05
N LYS A 181 -16.50 4.63 19.76
CA LYS A 181 -17.15 5.84 19.22
C LYS A 181 -16.29 6.60 18.21
N GLN A 182 -14.96 6.53 18.33
CA GLN A 182 -14.01 7.28 17.47
C GLN A 182 -13.31 6.38 16.43
N ARG A 183 -13.41 5.05 16.57
CA ARG A 183 -12.72 4.07 15.73
C ARG A 183 -13.01 4.28 14.24
N THR A 184 -14.29 4.35 13.87
CA THR A 184 -14.70 4.52 12.46
C THR A 184 -14.15 5.82 11.87
N TYR A 185 -14.21 6.93 12.62
CA TYR A 185 -13.70 8.22 12.17
C TYR A 185 -12.18 8.19 11.95
N ARG A 186 -11.41 7.63 12.88
CA ARG A 186 -9.95 7.50 12.71
C ARG A 186 -9.54 6.53 11.61
N MET A 187 -10.31 5.47 11.37
CA MET A 187 -10.10 4.58 10.24
C MET A 187 -10.31 5.30 8.89
N VAL A 188 -11.35 6.14 8.78
CA VAL A 188 -11.57 6.97 7.58
C VAL A 188 -10.43 7.96 7.38
N ILE A 189 -9.96 8.64 8.45
CA ILE A 189 -8.79 9.52 8.35
C ILE A 189 -7.56 8.76 7.87
N LEU A 190 -7.29 7.58 8.45
CA LEU A 190 -6.13 6.76 8.06
C LEU A 190 -6.20 6.39 6.57
N GLU A 191 -7.38 6.01 6.07
CA GLU A 191 -7.58 5.69 4.66
C GLU A 191 -7.36 6.91 3.75
N CYS A 192 -7.88 8.09 4.12
CA CYS A 192 -7.63 9.32 3.38
C CYS A 192 -6.14 9.68 3.33
N LEU A 193 -5.46 9.52 4.46
CA LEU A 193 -4.03 9.77 4.56
C LEU A 193 -3.21 8.77 3.72
N THR A 194 -3.70 7.54 3.61
CA THR A 194 -3.10 6.48 2.79
C THR A 194 -3.19 6.85 1.31
N THR A 195 -4.37 7.24 0.83
CA THR A 195 -4.58 7.64 -0.58
C THR A 195 -3.87 8.95 -0.91
N LEU A 196 -3.90 9.95 -0.03
CA LEU A 196 -3.16 11.20 -0.22
C LEU A 196 -1.64 10.97 -0.26
N GLY A 197 -1.11 10.11 0.61
CA GLY A 197 0.30 9.75 0.61
C GLY A 197 0.72 9.10 -0.72
N ALA A 198 -0.03 8.08 -1.16
CA ALA A 198 0.21 7.42 -2.44
C ALA A 198 0.10 8.39 -3.63
N GLY A 199 -0.94 9.22 -3.65
CA GLY A 199 -1.14 10.23 -4.70
C GLY A 199 -0.01 11.28 -4.74
N ALA A 200 0.44 11.77 -3.60
CA ALA A 200 1.58 12.69 -3.53
C ALA A 200 2.88 12.04 -4.05
N GLY A 201 3.10 10.76 -3.74
CA GLY A 201 4.21 9.98 -4.30
C GLY A 201 4.12 9.89 -5.83
N GLN A 202 2.93 9.64 -6.37
CA GLN A 202 2.71 9.57 -7.82
C GLN A 202 2.99 10.89 -8.54
N VAL A 203 2.58 12.03 -7.99
CA VAL A 203 2.92 13.33 -8.56
C VAL A 203 4.43 13.57 -8.48
N LEU A 204 5.03 13.29 -7.34
CA LEU A 204 6.45 13.59 -7.09
C LEU A 204 7.39 12.78 -7.99
N VAL A 205 7.09 11.51 -8.25
CA VAL A 205 7.99 10.63 -9.01
C VAL A 205 8.20 11.11 -10.44
N GLY A 206 7.16 11.58 -11.13
CA GLY A 206 7.29 12.07 -12.50
C GLY A 206 8.27 13.24 -12.61
N PHE A 207 8.17 14.21 -11.69
CA PHE A 207 9.11 15.33 -11.61
C PHE A 207 10.53 14.89 -11.22
N MET A 208 10.66 13.92 -10.32
CA MET A 208 11.98 13.43 -9.93
C MET A 208 12.67 12.67 -11.07
N ILE A 209 11.93 11.87 -11.84
CA ILE A 209 12.48 11.15 -13.01
C ILE A 209 13.01 12.15 -14.04
N GLU A 210 12.25 13.21 -14.34
CA GLU A 210 12.67 14.26 -15.29
C GLU A 210 13.88 15.08 -14.76
N ALA A 211 13.95 15.34 -13.46
CA ALA A 211 14.99 16.19 -12.88
C ALA A 211 16.31 15.48 -12.56
N ILE A 212 16.25 14.26 -12.01
CA ILE A 212 17.43 13.54 -11.48
C ILE A 212 17.60 12.13 -12.07
N GLY A 213 16.68 11.66 -12.93
CA GLY A 213 16.73 10.32 -13.53
C GLY A 213 16.33 9.18 -12.57
N TYR A 214 16.45 7.94 -13.04
CA TYR A 214 15.90 6.77 -12.32
C TYR A 214 16.70 6.33 -11.07
N PRO A 215 18.05 6.11 -11.13
CA PRO A 215 18.78 5.57 -9.97
C PRO A 215 18.68 6.45 -8.69
N PRO A 216 18.85 7.79 -8.76
CA PRO A 216 18.71 8.67 -7.59
C PRO A 216 17.34 8.59 -6.91
N VAL A 217 16.27 8.34 -7.67
CA VAL A 217 14.92 8.20 -7.11
C VAL A 217 14.80 6.93 -6.26
N TYR A 218 15.37 5.81 -6.71
CA TYR A 218 15.40 4.58 -5.90
C TYR A 218 16.19 4.76 -4.59
N TYR A 219 17.28 5.55 -4.60
CA TYR A 219 17.98 5.91 -3.36
C TYR A 219 17.14 6.82 -2.45
N ALA A 220 16.39 7.77 -3.01
CA ALA A 220 15.47 8.60 -2.22
C ALA A 220 14.37 7.76 -1.54
N ILE A 221 13.80 6.79 -2.26
CA ILE A 221 12.83 5.83 -1.72
C ILE A 221 13.47 5.01 -0.59
N LEU A 222 14.70 4.54 -0.75
CA LEU A 222 15.44 3.83 0.30
C LEU A 222 15.61 4.71 1.55
N CYS A 223 15.97 5.98 1.39
CA CYS A 223 16.07 6.93 2.51
C CYS A 223 14.73 7.07 3.25
N ILE A 224 13.62 7.17 2.52
CA ILE A 224 12.27 7.23 3.11
C ILE A 224 11.97 5.93 3.87
N MET A 225 12.30 4.76 3.33
CA MET A 225 12.10 3.47 4.01
C MET A 225 12.94 3.36 5.29
N VAL A 226 14.18 3.87 5.30
CA VAL A 226 15.00 3.95 6.52
C VAL A 226 14.34 4.85 7.56
N LEU A 227 13.81 6.01 7.17
CA LEU A 227 13.07 6.90 8.07
C LEU A 227 11.81 6.22 8.64
N CYS A 228 11.07 5.48 7.82
CA CYS A 228 9.93 4.68 8.26
C CYS A 228 10.36 3.61 9.28
N ALA A 229 11.47 2.90 9.04
CA ALA A 229 11.99 1.89 9.96
C ALA A 229 12.40 2.52 11.31
N LEU A 230 13.03 3.70 11.29
CA LEU A 230 13.35 4.47 12.50
C LEU A 230 12.09 4.91 13.24
N TYR A 231 11.05 5.36 12.52
CA TYR A 231 9.79 5.76 13.13
C TYR A 231 9.07 4.57 13.77
N VAL A 232 9.00 3.42 13.10
CA VAL A 232 8.50 2.16 13.69
C VAL A 232 9.29 1.79 14.94
N TYR A 233 10.60 2.00 14.93
CA TYR A 233 11.42 1.74 16.11
C TYR A 233 11.09 2.66 17.31
N LEU A 234 10.57 3.86 17.06
CA LEU A 234 10.15 4.80 18.10
C LEU A 234 8.68 4.60 18.53
N LEU A 235 7.86 4.03 17.65
CA LEU A 235 6.43 3.82 17.86
C LEU A 235 6.17 2.94 19.10
N PRO A 236 5.24 3.33 20.00
CA PRO A 236 4.85 2.52 21.13
C PRO A 236 4.02 1.32 20.64
N GLU A 237 4.21 0.17 21.29
CA GLU A 237 3.44 -1.03 21.00
C GLU A 237 1.97 -0.83 21.42
N SER A 238 1.04 -1.07 20.49
CA SER A 238 -0.41 -0.94 20.77
C SER A 238 -1.02 -2.23 21.29
N HIS A 239 -0.39 -3.38 21.06
CA HIS A 239 -1.05 -4.66 21.28
C HIS A 239 -1.33 -4.92 22.77
N PRO A 240 -2.60 -5.09 23.19
CA PRO A 240 -2.98 -5.20 24.61
C PRO A 240 -2.29 -6.34 25.36
N SER A 241 -2.06 -7.48 24.69
CA SER A 241 -1.38 -8.64 25.30
C SER A 241 0.12 -8.41 25.56
N VAL A 242 0.73 -7.44 24.89
CA VAL A 242 2.14 -7.06 25.07
C VAL A 242 2.26 -5.90 26.05
N THR A 243 1.30 -4.98 26.03
CA THR A 243 1.30 -3.78 26.88
C THR A 243 0.71 -4.02 28.27
N GLY A 244 0.00 -5.13 28.48
CA GLY A 244 -0.66 -5.48 29.74
C GLY A 244 -1.80 -4.52 30.13
N LYS A 245 -2.30 -3.73 29.16
CA LYS A 245 -3.35 -2.73 29.36
C LYS A 245 -4.60 -3.17 28.63
N VAL A 246 -5.52 -3.83 29.35
CA VAL A 246 -6.87 -4.05 28.86
C VAL A 246 -7.65 -2.73 28.96
N PRO A 247 -8.28 -2.22 27.89
CA PRO A 247 -9.08 -1.01 27.97
C PRO A 247 -10.32 -1.25 28.85
N GLY A 248 -10.30 -0.76 30.09
CA GLY A 248 -11.47 -0.76 30.99
C GLY A 248 -11.32 -1.50 32.32
N GLU A 249 -10.19 -2.18 32.59
CA GLU A 249 -9.98 -2.95 33.82
C GLU A 249 -9.07 -2.23 34.84
N GLN A 250 -9.44 -2.35 36.13
CA GLN A 250 -8.70 -1.77 37.24
C GLN A 250 -7.32 -2.46 37.42
N PRO A 251 -6.30 -1.77 37.96
CA PRO A 251 -4.91 -2.26 37.99
C PRO A 251 -4.66 -3.54 38.79
N ALA A 252 -5.64 -4.04 39.55
CA ALA A 252 -5.47 -5.16 40.47
C ALA A 252 -5.64 -6.54 39.83
N ASP A 253 -6.28 -6.64 38.64
CA ASP A 253 -6.61 -7.91 37.99
C ASP A 253 -5.73 -8.22 36.76
N ILE A 254 -4.57 -7.58 36.64
CA ILE A 254 -3.61 -7.84 35.55
C ILE A 254 -2.92 -9.20 35.81
N VAL A 255 -3.63 -10.29 35.53
CA VAL A 255 -2.98 -11.56 35.20
C VAL A 255 -2.30 -11.31 33.84
N PRO A 256 -0.96 -11.38 33.73
CA PRO A 256 -0.32 -11.29 32.43
C PRO A 256 -0.89 -12.41 31.57
N SER A 257 -1.66 -12.04 30.54
CA SER A 257 -2.12 -13.02 29.55
C SER A 257 -0.86 -13.74 29.06
N PRO A 258 -0.81 -15.09 29.07
CA PRO A 258 0.36 -15.80 28.58
C PRO A 258 0.63 -15.25 27.18
N ARG A 259 1.88 -14.85 26.90
CA ARG A 259 2.32 -14.53 25.53
C ARG A 259 1.70 -15.59 24.65
N SER A 260 0.75 -15.21 23.79
CA SER A 260 0.01 -16.21 23.04
C SER A 260 1.04 -16.98 22.23
N ASP A 261 1.27 -18.25 22.57
CA ASP A 261 2.23 -19.08 21.86
C ASP A 261 1.85 -19.02 20.39
N PHE A 262 2.74 -18.43 19.59
CA PHE A 262 2.53 -18.25 18.17
C PHE A 262 2.43 -19.64 17.56
N ASN A 263 1.20 -20.10 17.32
CA ASN A 263 0.92 -21.43 16.82
C ASN A 263 0.25 -21.31 15.45
N MET A 264 1.07 -21.47 14.42
CA MET A 264 0.66 -21.43 13.03
C MET A 264 -0.45 -22.46 12.72
N ALA A 265 -0.38 -23.64 13.33
CA ALA A 265 -1.41 -24.67 13.15
C ALA A 265 -2.76 -24.24 13.77
N LYS A 266 -2.74 -23.49 14.88
CA LYS A 266 -3.95 -22.91 15.46
C LYS A 266 -4.55 -21.83 14.55
N PHE A 267 -3.71 -20.98 13.96
CA PHE A 267 -4.14 -19.97 12.98
C PHE A 267 -4.81 -20.61 11.76
N PHE A 268 -4.17 -21.61 11.13
CA PHE A 268 -4.77 -22.31 9.99
C PHE A 268 -6.04 -23.08 10.37
N ARG A 269 -6.13 -23.64 11.60
CA ARG A 269 -7.37 -24.22 12.10
C ARG A 269 -8.47 -23.17 12.23
N SER A 270 -8.17 -22.00 12.79
CA SER A 270 -9.14 -20.90 12.90
C SER A 270 -9.58 -20.35 11.54
N LEU A 271 -8.67 -20.28 10.56
CA LEU A 271 -9.03 -19.97 9.17
C LEU A 271 -9.94 -21.05 8.58
N ALA A 272 -9.60 -22.33 8.74
CA ALA A 272 -10.43 -23.44 8.25
C ALA A 272 -11.81 -23.46 8.92
N ASP A 273 -11.90 -23.13 10.21
CA ASP A 273 -13.15 -23.00 10.95
C ASP A 273 -14.03 -21.88 10.41
N LEU A 274 -13.42 -20.79 9.92
CA LEU A 274 -14.13 -19.66 9.32
C LEU A 274 -14.86 -20.04 8.02
N PHE A 275 -14.30 -21.00 7.27
CA PHE A 275 -14.89 -21.55 6.05
C PHE A 275 -15.78 -22.78 6.29
N ARG A 276 -16.06 -23.15 7.54
CA ARG A 276 -16.97 -24.28 7.80
C ARG A 276 -18.40 -23.95 7.36
N PRO A 277 -19.10 -24.89 6.70
CA PRO A 277 -20.51 -24.72 6.35
C PRO A 277 -21.35 -24.51 7.62
N ASP A 278 -22.15 -23.43 7.62
CA ASP A 278 -23.08 -23.08 8.69
C ASP A 278 -24.50 -23.09 8.10
N PRO A 279 -25.51 -23.68 8.78
CA PRO A 279 -26.91 -23.62 8.37
C PRO A 279 -27.43 -22.20 8.11
N LYS A 280 -26.82 -21.15 8.70
CA LYS A 280 -27.20 -19.74 8.45
C LYS A 280 -26.63 -19.14 7.15
N GLY A 281 -25.88 -19.92 6.36
CA GLY A 281 -25.29 -19.47 5.09
C GLY A 281 -24.18 -18.42 5.25
N ARG A 282 -23.60 -18.29 6.46
CA ARG A 282 -22.53 -17.31 6.76
C ARG A 282 -21.30 -17.53 5.88
N CYS A 283 -20.89 -18.78 5.68
CA CYS A 283 -19.71 -19.13 4.89
C CYS A 283 -19.83 -18.63 3.44
N TRP A 284 -20.98 -18.86 2.79
CA TRP A 284 -21.23 -18.39 1.42
C TRP A 284 -21.17 -16.87 1.29
N LYS A 285 -21.76 -16.13 2.24
CA LYS A 285 -21.68 -14.65 2.26
C LYS A 285 -20.24 -14.17 2.42
N MET A 286 -19.47 -14.84 3.27
CA MET A 286 -18.07 -14.46 3.49
C MET A 286 -17.21 -14.77 2.26
N ILE A 287 -17.38 -15.93 1.64
CA ILE A 287 -16.71 -16.29 0.38
C ILE A 287 -17.06 -15.27 -0.70
N SER A 288 -18.34 -14.90 -0.84
CA SER A 288 -18.75 -13.92 -1.84
C SER A 288 -18.12 -12.54 -1.61
N TYR A 289 -18.03 -12.06 -0.36
CA TYR A 289 -17.38 -10.78 -0.07
C TYR A 289 -15.87 -10.82 -0.30
N ASN A 290 -15.19 -11.92 0.06
CA ASN A 290 -13.76 -12.06 -0.23
C ASN A 290 -13.48 -12.11 -1.73
N TYR A 291 -14.32 -12.80 -2.51
CA TYR A 291 -14.19 -12.84 -3.96
C TYR A 291 -14.37 -11.45 -4.59
N ILE A 292 -15.38 -10.71 -4.13
CA ILE A 292 -15.62 -9.31 -4.54
C ILE A 292 -14.41 -8.41 -4.22
N LEU A 293 -13.86 -8.52 -3.00
CA LEU A 293 -12.69 -7.74 -2.59
C LEU A 293 -11.44 -8.13 -3.38
N PHE A 294 -11.23 -9.42 -3.61
CA PHE A 294 -10.13 -9.91 -4.43
C PHE A 294 -10.20 -9.37 -5.85
N GLN A 295 -11.38 -9.45 -6.49
CA GLN A 295 -11.56 -8.97 -7.85
C GLN A 295 -11.36 -7.46 -7.97
N SER A 296 -11.88 -6.68 -7.02
CA SER A 296 -11.72 -5.22 -7.02
C SER A 296 -10.26 -4.79 -6.83
N ILE A 297 -9.53 -5.40 -5.89
CA ILE A 297 -8.10 -5.13 -5.69
C ILE A 297 -7.29 -5.52 -6.93
N LEU A 298 -7.58 -6.68 -7.52
CA LEU A 298 -6.92 -7.13 -8.75
C LEU A 298 -7.10 -6.11 -9.87
N MET A 299 -8.32 -5.61 -10.06
CA MET A 299 -8.63 -4.60 -11.07
C MET A 299 -7.87 -3.28 -10.84
N ILE A 300 -7.81 -2.80 -9.60
CA ILE A 300 -7.08 -1.57 -9.24
C ILE A 300 -5.58 -1.71 -9.53
N VAL A 301 -4.95 -2.80 -9.08
CA VAL A 301 -3.50 -3.02 -9.28
C VAL A 301 -3.17 -3.19 -10.77
N SER A 302 -4.02 -3.89 -11.52
CA SER A 302 -3.89 -4.00 -12.97
C SER A 302 -3.95 -2.63 -13.64
N PHE A 303 -4.99 -1.83 -13.32
CA PHE A 303 -5.17 -0.48 -13.87
C PHE A 303 -3.94 0.41 -13.65
N LEU A 304 -3.44 0.47 -12.41
CA LEU A 304 -2.28 1.30 -12.05
C LEU A 304 -1.01 0.92 -12.83
N SER A 305 -0.86 -0.35 -13.21
CA SER A 305 0.33 -0.81 -13.94
C SER A 305 0.18 -0.65 -15.46
N THR A 306 -1.02 -0.89 -16.00
CA THR A 306 -1.30 -0.74 -17.45
C THR A 306 -1.46 0.71 -17.88
N ASN A 307 -1.96 1.57 -16.99
CA ASN A 307 -2.20 2.97 -17.32
C ASN A 307 -0.92 3.74 -17.66
N VAL A 308 0.21 3.37 -17.05
CA VAL A 308 1.52 3.96 -17.37
C VAL A 308 1.89 3.68 -18.82
N LEU A 309 1.86 2.41 -19.26
CA LEU A 309 2.17 2.04 -20.65
C LEU A 309 1.15 2.62 -21.65
N PHE A 310 -0.12 2.67 -21.25
CA PHE A 310 -1.19 3.23 -22.08
C PHE A 310 -0.97 4.73 -22.32
N ALA A 311 -0.62 5.48 -21.28
CA ALA A 311 -0.38 6.91 -21.36
C ALA A 311 0.92 7.27 -22.12
N GLU A 312 1.95 6.42 -22.06
CA GLU A 312 3.18 6.60 -22.83
C GLU A 312 2.99 6.38 -24.34
N GLY A 313 1.94 5.64 -24.74
CA GLY A 313 1.65 5.32 -26.13
C GLY A 313 0.72 6.28 -26.87
N GLU A 314 0.58 6.04 -28.18
CA GLU A 314 -0.41 6.76 -29.01
C GLU A 314 -1.83 6.47 -28.49
N PRO A 315 -2.71 7.48 -28.38
CA PRO A 315 -2.58 8.88 -28.83
C PRO A 315 -2.04 9.88 -27.79
N PHE A 316 -1.69 9.44 -26.59
CA PHE A 316 -1.45 10.31 -25.43
C PHE A 316 -0.01 10.81 -25.36
N CYS A 317 0.97 9.92 -25.47
CA CYS A 317 2.40 10.24 -25.47
C CYS A 317 2.82 11.17 -24.32
N TRP A 318 2.35 10.86 -23.12
CA TRP A 318 2.59 11.67 -21.94
C TRP A 318 4.04 11.59 -21.47
N SER A 319 4.53 12.69 -20.89
CA SER A 319 5.77 12.66 -20.12
C SER A 319 5.54 12.01 -18.75
N ALA A 320 6.62 11.55 -18.11
CA ALA A 320 6.58 11.00 -16.77
C ALA A 320 5.88 11.95 -15.76
N ALA A 321 6.09 13.27 -15.88
CA ALA A 321 5.40 14.25 -15.04
C ALA A 321 3.87 14.22 -15.23
N LEU A 322 3.38 14.14 -16.46
CA LEU A 322 1.93 14.13 -16.72
C LEU A 322 1.28 12.81 -16.28
N ILE A 323 1.95 11.68 -16.46
CA ILE A 323 1.53 10.37 -15.93
C ILE A 323 1.45 10.43 -14.40
N GLY A 324 2.46 11.00 -13.75
CA GLY A 324 2.49 11.19 -12.30
C GLY A 324 1.34 12.07 -11.79
N ILE A 325 1.05 13.18 -12.49
CA ILE A 325 -0.10 14.05 -12.17
C ILE A 325 -1.41 13.30 -12.30
N PHE A 326 -1.62 12.57 -13.40
CA PHE A 326 -2.85 11.82 -13.63
C PHE A 326 -3.07 10.76 -12.55
N ASN A 327 -2.11 9.85 -12.35
CA ASN A 327 -2.19 8.81 -11.33
C ASN A 327 -2.33 9.40 -9.93
N GLY A 328 -1.65 10.51 -9.65
CA GLY A 328 -1.75 11.23 -8.39
C GLY A 328 -3.15 11.77 -8.11
N LEU A 329 -3.79 12.38 -9.13
CA LEU A 329 -5.16 12.86 -9.03
C LEU A 329 -6.16 11.71 -8.82
N THR A 330 -6.00 10.57 -9.50
CA THR A 330 -6.82 9.37 -9.27
C THR A 330 -6.82 8.95 -7.79
N PHE A 331 -5.64 8.90 -7.14
CA PHE A 331 -5.56 8.58 -5.71
C PHE A 331 -6.21 9.64 -4.82
N ILE A 332 -5.99 10.92 -5.12
CA ILE A 332 -6.57 12.04 -4.34
C ILE A 332 -8.10 12.03 -4.46
N PHE A 333 -8.64 11.86 -5.68
CA PHE A 333 -10.08 11.78 -5.92
C PHE A 333 -10.69 10.50 -5.34
N ALA A 334 -9.99 9.37 -5.35
CA ALA A 334 -10.43 8.18 -4.62
C ALA A 334 -10.59 8.45 -3.11
N GLY A 335 -9.65 9.19 -2.50
CA GLY A 335 -9.74 9.63 -1.11
C GLY A 335 -10.94 10.56 -0.85
N LEU A 336 -11.14 11.56 -1.70
CA LEU A 336 -12.28 12.49 -1.60
C LEU A 336 -13.62 11.78 -1.83
N GLY A 337 -13.68 10.87 -2.82
CA GLY A 337 -14.84 10.05 -3.14
C GLY A 337 -15.22 9.12 -1.99
N LEU A 338 -14.25 8.57 -1.27
CA LEU A 338 -14.52 7.79 -0.07
C LEU A 338 -15.21 8.62 1.03
N VAL A 339 -14.73 9.84 1.29
CA VAL A 339 -15.28 10.71 2.34
C VAL A 339 -16.64 11.28 1.93
N VAL A 340 -16.69 11.96 0.79
CA VAL A 340 -17.86 12.68 0.33
C VAL A 340 -18.89 11.69 -0.21
N GLY A 341 -18.49 10.83 -1.15
CA GLY A 341 -19.36 9.82 -1.75
C GLY A 341 -19.82 8.79 -0.73
N GLY A 342 -18.93 8.30 0.13
CA GLY A 342 -19.30 7.37 1.20
C GLY A 342 -20.28 7.97 2.21
N TYR A 343 -20.15 9.25 2.54
CA TYR A 343 -21.12 9.95 3.41
C TYR A 343 -22.46 10.18 2.69
N VAL A 344 -22.44 10.75 1.49
CA VAL A 344 -23.64 11.13 0.73
C VAL A 344 -24.44 9.91 0.30
N LEU A 345 -23.80 8.89 -0.28
CA LEU A 345 -24.50 7.70 -0.78
C LEU A 345 -25.19 6.92 0.36
N ARG A 346 -24.59 6.90 1.56
CA ARG A 346 -25.19 6.27 2.74
C ARG A 346 -26.44 7.00 3.26
N LEU A 347 -26.66 8.26 2.89
CA LEU A 347 -27.89 8.97 3.24
C LEU A 347 -29.09 8.46 2.42
N PHE A 348 -28.85 7.95 1.22
CA PHE A 348 -29.89 7.60 0.26
C PHE A 348 -30.03 6.09 0.02
N PHE A 349 -28.94 5.33 0.16
CA PHE A 349 -28.87 3.94 -0.23
C PHE A 349 -28.36 3.02 0.89
N SER A 350 -28.74 1.74 0.82
CA SER A 350 -28.20 0.71 1.71
C SER A 350 -26.73 0.41 1.40
N ASP A 351 -26.00 -0.20 2.35
CA ASP A 351 -24.58 -0.54 2.17
C ASP A 351 -24.34 -1.42 0.94
N HIS A 352 -25.23 -2.38 0.66
CA HIS A 352 -25.13 -3.25 -0.51
C HIS A 352 -25.30 -2.49 -1.84
N CYS A 353 -26.26 -1.56 -1.89
CA CYS A 353 -26.50 -0.75 -3.07
C CYS A 353 -25.33 0.22 -3.31
N THR A 354 -24.80 0.83 -2.24
CA THR A 354 -23.61 1.69 -2.31
C THR A 354 -22.40 0.94 -2.88
N MET A 355 -22.19 -0.31 -2.44
CA MET A 355 -21.12 -1.17 -2.97
C MET A 355 -21.30 -1.45 -4.47
N GLN A 356 -22.51 -1.80 -4.92
CA GLN A 356 -22.80 -2.05 -6.33
C GLN A 356 -22.62 -0.81 -7.21
N ILE A 357 -23.06 0.36 -6.72
CA ILE A 357 -22.87 1.64 -7.41
C ILE A 357 -21.37 1.93 -7.58
N SER A 358 -20.55 1.71 -6.55
CA SER A 358 -19.10 1.93 -6.64
C SER A 358 -18.43 1.02 -7.68
N MET A 359 -18.85 -0.24 -7.77
CA MET A 359 -18.34 -1.18 -8.78
C MET A 359 -18.74 -0.77 -10.20
N LEU A 360 -20.01 -0.40 -10.40
CA LEU A 360 -20.50 0.05 -11.70
C LEU A 360 -19.80 1.34 -12.14
N SER A 361 -19.55 2.26 -11.20
CA SER A 361 -18.78 3.48 -11.45
C SER A 361 -17.35 3.17 -11.88
N PHE A 362 -16.69 2.21 -11.21
CA PHE A 362 -15.33 1.81 -11.57
C PHE A 362 -15.27 1.12 -12.94
N VAL A 363 -16.23 0.26 -13.26
CA VAL A 363 -16.35 -0.34 -14.60
C VAL A 363 -16.59 0.73 -15.66
N ALA A 364 -17.44 1.73 -15.39
CA ALA A 364 -17.68 2.84 -16.30
C ALA A 364 -16.40 3.66 -16.54
N CYS A 365 -15.62 3.94 -15.49
CA CYS A 365 -14.31 4.58 -15.58
C CYS A 365 -13.36 3.79 -16.50
N LEU A 366 -13.21 2.47 -16.28
CA LEU A 366 -12.35 1.63 -17.13
C LEU A 366 -12.79 1.62 -18.61
N VAL A 367 -14.09 1.57 -18.87
CA VAL A 367 -14.63 1.63 -20.24
C VAL A 367 -14.33 2.99 -20.87
N MET A 368 -14.54 4.09 -20.13
CA MET A 368 -14.21 5.44 -20.60
C MET A 368 -12.72 5.58 -20.94
N THR A 369 -11.83 5.06 -20.07
CA THR A 369 -10.39 5.05 -20.32
C THR A 369 -10.03 4.25 -21.57
N ALA A 370 -10.62 3.07 -21.75
CA ALA A 370 -10.37 2.22 -22.92
C ALA A 370 -10.75 2.87 -24.27
N TYR A 371 -11.78 3.72 -24.30
CA TYR A 371 -12.23 4.42 -25.51
C TYR A 371 -11.73 5.87 -25.60
N SER A 372 -10.96 6.33 -24.63
CA SER A 372 -10.45 7.70 -24.61
C SER A 372 -9.43 7.93 -25.74
N LYS A 373 -9.62 9.03 -26.48
CA LYS A 373 -8.70 9.45 -27.57
C LYS A 373 -8.08 10.82 -27.34
N THR A 374 -8.47 11.49 -26.26
CA THR A 374 -8.02 12.84 -25.92
C THR A 374 -7.77 12.93 -24.43
N ASN A 375 -6.79 13.75 -24.04
CA ASN A 375 -6.44 13.97 -22.63
C ASN A 375 -7.67 14.35 -21.81
N VAL A 376 -8.52 15.24 -22.32
CA VAL A 376 -9.71 15.74 -21.59
C VAL A 376 -10.67 14.60 -21.23
N VAL A 377 -10.95 13.70 -22.18
CA VAL A 377 -11.87 12.57 -21.91
C VAL A 377 -11.29 11.62 -20.87
N LEU A 378 -9.96 11.41 -20.90
CA LEU A 378 -9.27 10.55 -19.93
C LEU A 378 -9.32 11.18 -18.51
N PHE A 379 -9.04 12.48 -18.39
CA PHE A 379 -9.15 13.19 -17.10
C PHE A 379 -10.59 13.33 -16.58
N CYS A 380 -11.60 13.38 -17.44
CA CYS A 380 -13.01 13.42 -17.02
C CYS A 380 -13.56 12.05 -16.57
N GLY A 381 -12.87 10.96 -16.91
CA GLY A 381 -13.29 9.61 -16.53
C GLY A 381 -12.90 9.22 -15.09
N GLU A 382 -11.91 9.92 -14.53
CA GLU A 382 -11.40 9.78 -13.15
C GLU A 382 -12.10 10.73 -12.19
#